data_AF-A0A7J0AL79-F1
#
_entry.id   AF-A0A7J0AL79-F1
#
_cell.length_a   1.000
_cell.length_b   1.000
_cell.length_c   1.000
_cell.angle_alpha   90.00
_cell.angle_beta   90.00
_cell.angle_gamma   90.00
#
_symmetry.space_group_name_H-M   'P 1'
#
loop_
_entity.id
_entity.type
_entity.pdbx_description
1 polymer ?
#
loop_
_entity_poly.entity_id
_entity_poly.type
_entity_poly.pdbx_seq_one_letter_code
_entity_poly.pdbx_strand_id
1 'polypeptide(L)'
;MNYLTIEQSISLLPSEFKNIVKCPGRRAIYSSSMGNFYFSGSKDYGYKHKTWWYSIDPEVIKSERIAFIVLAADVKGIFLIPSSVFFAYRNRHPVGAVKGGREDFTILTEGNRYIRREAKCNDEDITRYFISII
;
A
#
# COMPACT_ATOMS: atom_id res chain seq x y z
N MET A 1 -9.36 1.07 15.58
CA MET A 1 -8.42 1.27 14.46
C MET A 1 -8.86 2.55 13.78
N ASN A 2 -7.97 3.53 13.67
CA ASN A 2 -8.27 4.83 13.04
C ASN A 2 -7.66 4.79 11.64
N TYR A 3 -8.27 4.02 10.74
CA TYR A 3 -7.97 4.05 9.31
C TYR A 3 -9.15 3.42 8.57
N LEU A 4 -9.25 3.67 7.26
CA LEU A 4 -10.36 3.17 6.44
C LEU A 4 -10.50 1.65 6.53
N THR A 5 -11.75 1.18 6.66
CA THR A 5 -12.03 -0.26 6.53
C THR A 5 -11.73 -0.75 5.12
N ILE A 6 -11.71 -2.07 4.92
CA ILE A 6 -11.53 -2.64 3.58
C ILE A 6 -12.67 -2.19 2.67
N GLU A 7 -13.91 -2.17 3.17
CA GLU A 7 -15.09 -1.73 2.42
C GLU A 7 -14.99 -0.26 2.00
N GLN A 8 -14.55 0.62 2.92
CA GLN A 8 -14.29 2.03 2.60
C GLN A 8 -13.15 2.19 1.60
N SER A 9 -12.11 1.37 1.72
CA SER A 9 -11.00 1.38 0.77
C SER A 9 -11.45 0.89 -0.61
N ILE A 10 -12.33 -0.10 -0.68
CA ILE A 10 -12.93 -0.61 -1.92
C ILE A 10 -13.77 0.48 -2.59
N SER A 11 -14.55 1.26 -1.84
CA SER A 11 -15.37 2.35 -2.42
C SER A 11 -14.54 3.48 -3.05
N LEU A 12 -13.25 3.58 -2.72
CA LEU A 12 -12.33 4.55 -3.31
C LEU A 12 -11.58 4.01 -4.53
N LEU A 13 -11.72 2.72 -4.87
CA LEU A 13 -11.05 2.18 -6.03
C LEU A 13 -11.61 2.79 -7.33
N PRO A 14 -10.75 3.00 -8.35
CA PRO A 14 -11.21 3.45 -9.67
C PRO A 14 -12.30 2.53 -10.26
N SER A 15 -13.19 3.09 -11.07
CA SER A 15 -14.34 2.41 -11.68
C SER A 15 -14.00 1.17 -12.53
N GLU A 16 -12.73 1.05 -12.91
CA GLU A 16 -12.12 -0.04 -13.65
C GLU A 16 -12.01 -1.31 -12.80
N PHE A 17 -12.00 -1.20 -11.47
CA PHE A 17 -12.02 -2.32 -10.52
C PHE A 17 -13.44 -2.84 -10.34
N LYS A 18 -13.87 -3.70 -11.27
CA LYS A 18 -15.20 -4.32 -11.28
C LYS A 18 -15.16 -5.72 -10.67
N ASN A 19 -16.33 -6.22 -10.26
CA ASN A 19 -16.55 -7.58 -9.78
C ASN A 19 -15.62 -7.95 -8.61
N ILE A 20 -15.53 -7.05 -7.62
CA ILE A 20 -14.65 -7.24 -6.47
C ILE A 20 -15.17 -8.38 -5.59
N VAL A 21 -14.34 -9.42 -5.41
CA VAL A 21 -14.67 -10.58 -4.58
C VAL A 21 -13.49 -10.92 -3.67
N LYS A 22 -13.77 -11.25 -2.41
CA LYS A 22 -12.75 -11.69 -1.46
C LYS A 22 -12.18 -13.05 -1.88
N CYS A 23 -10.86 -13.16 -1.98
CA CYS A 23 -10.21 -14.44 -2.21
C CYS A 23 -10.31 -15.32 -0.94
N PRO A 24 -10.40 -16.66 -1.08
CA PRO A 24 -10.40 -17.55 0.07
C PRO A 24 -9.16 -17.37 0.97
N GLY A 25 -9.34 -17.47 2.28
CA GLY A 25 -8.26 -17.43 3.26
C GLY A 25 -8.34 -16.26 4.25
N ARG A 26 -7.32 -16.14 5.09
CA ARG A 26 -7.25 -15.13 6.17
C ARG A 26 -6.66 -13.80 5.72
N ARG A 27 -5.99 -13.77 4.56
CA ARG A 27 -5.34 -12.56 4.04
C ARG A 27 -6.39 -11.61 3.48
N ALA A 28 -6.12 -10.31 3.54
CA ALA A 28 -6.98 -9.29 2.97
C ALA A 28 -6.72 -9.14 1.45
N ILE A 29 -6.96 -10.23 0.71
CA ILE A 29 -6.76 -10.31 -0.74
C ILE A 29 -8.12 -10.38 -1.42
N TYR A 30 -8.28 -9.59 -2.45
CA TYR A 30 -9.50 -9.50 -3.25
C TYR A 30 -9.12 -9.60 -4.73
N SER A 31 -10.03 -10.13 -5.52
CA SER A 31 -9.90 -10.21 -6.97
C SER A 31 -10.85 -9.23 -7.65
N SER A 32 -10.46 -8.69 -8.80
CA SER A 32 -11.28 -7.81 -9.64
C SER A 32 -10.93 -8.02 -11.12
N SER A 33 -11.64 -7.32 -12.01
CA SER A 33 -11.27 -7.20 -13.42
C SER A 33 -9.84 -6.67 -13.67
N MET A 34 -9.25 -5.96 -12.70
CA MET A 34 -7.88 -5.43 -12.80
C MET A 34 -6.82 -6.38 -12.22
N GLY A 35 -7.22 -7.57 -11.75
CA GLY A 35 -6.37 -8.54 -11.10
C GLY A 35 -6.53 -8.55 -9.58
N ASN A 36 -5.65 -9.30 -8.90
CA ASN A 36 -5.68 -9.45 -7.45
C ASN A 36 -5.06 -8.24 -6.75
N PHE A 37 -5.60 -7.86 -5.61
CA PHE A 37 -5.08 -6.76 -4.81
C PHE A 37 -5.06 -7.10 -3.32
N TYR A 38 -4.04 -6.58 -2.65
CA TYR A 38 -3.76 -6.84 -1.24
C TYR A 38 -3.96 -5.56 -0.42
N PHE A 39 -4.78 -5.64 0.63
CA PHE A 39 -5.03 -4.52 1.53
C PHE A 39 -4.10 -4.54 2.75
N SER A 40 -3.62 -3.35 3.08
CA SER A 40 -2.96 -3.04 4.36
C SER A 40 -3.38 -1.65 4.81
N GLY A 41 -3.44 -1.41 6.12
CA GLY A 41 -3.88 -0.14 6.69
C GLY A 41 -2.94 0.38 7.75
N SER A 42 -2.75 1.70 7.78
CA SER A 42 -1.95 2.38 8.79
C SER A 42 -2.74 3.58 9.30
N LYS A 43 -2.71 3.80 10.62
CA LYS A 43 -3.05 5.10 11.20
C LYS A 43 -1.98 6.14 10.84
N ASP A 44 -2.32 7.42 10.94
CA ASP A 44 -1.31 8.48 10.95
C ASP A 44 -0.55 8.44 12.29
N TYR A 45 0.77 8.32 12.22
CA TYR A 45 1.65 8.30 13.38
C TYR A 45 2.09 9.71 13.81
N GLY A 46 1.89 10.74 12.98
CA GLY A 46 2.22 12.13 13.28
C GLY A 46 3.71 12.43 13.39
N TYR A 47 4.60 11.51 12.99
CA TYR A 47 6.04 11.71 13.10
C TYR A 47 6.59 12.36 11.82
N LYS A 48 7.51 13.31 12.00
CA LYS A 48 8.21 14.03 10.90
C LYS A 48 8.83 13.10 9.85
N HIS A 49 9.25 11.92 10.27
CA HIS A 49 9.91 10.93 9.41
C HIS A 49 9.14 9.60 9.34
N LYS A 50 7.85 9.59 9.69
CA LYS A 50 6.96 8.44 9.54
C LYS A 50 5.49 8.89 9.69
N THR A 51 4.83 9.26 8.59
CA THR A 51 3.39 9.57 8.60
C THR A 51 2.59 8.28 8.63
N TRP A 52 2.79 7.40 7.65
CA TRP A 52 2.18 6.07 7.61
C TRP A 52 3.24 4.98 7.50
N TRP A 53 2.97 3.83 8.10
CA TRP A 53 3.88 2.69 8.15
C TRP A 53 3.13 1.39 7.92
N TYR A 54 3.59 0.61 6.96
CA TYR A 54 3.02 -0.69 6.62
C TYR A 54 4.09 -1.78 6.71
N SER A 55 3.63 -2.99 6.98
CA SER A 55 4.46 -4.19 6.89
C SER A 55 3.92 -5.07 5.77
N ILE A 56 4.65 -5.15 4.67
CA ILE A 56 4.22 -5.83 3.44
C ILE A 56 5.06 -7.08 3.24
N ASP A 57 4.44 -8.21 2.90
CA ASP A 57 5.15 -9.47 2.64
C ASP A 57 5.38 -9.62 1.12
N PRO A 58 6.61 -9.47 0.61
CA PRO A 58 6.89 -9.55 -0.82
C PRO A 58 6.56 -10.93 -1.42
N GLU A 59 6.66 -12.00 -0.63
CA GLU A 59 6.34 -13.35 -1.11
C GLU A 59 4.84 -13.52 -1.30
N VAL A 60 4.02 -12.90 -0.44
CA VAL A 60 2.56 -12.83 -0.67
C VAL A 60 2.25 -12.10 -1.97
N ILE A 61 2.91 -10.97 -2.23
CA ILE A 61 2.70 -10.21 -3.48
C ILE A 61 3.01 -11.08 -4.71
N LYS A 62 4.07 -11.88 -4.67
CA LYS A 62 4.45 -12.79 -5.76
C LYS A 62 3.52 -13.99 -5.87
N SER A 63 3.36 -14.77 -4.79
CA SER A 63 2.68 -16.06 -4.83
C SER A 63 1.21 -15.93 -5.16
N GLU A 64 0.56 -14.88 -4.66
CA GLU A 64 -0.86 -14.59 -4.88
C GLU A 64 -1.10 -13.77 -6.16
N ARG A 65 -0.04 -13.50 -6.93
CA ARG A 65 -0.07 -12.70 -8.17
C ARG A 65 -0.78 -11.36 -7.97
N ILE A 66 -0.42 -10.66 -6.89
CA ILE A 66 -0.99 -9.36 -6.57
C ILE A 66 -0.59 -8.34 -7.64
N ALA A 67 -1.58 -7.75 -8.30
CA ALA A 67 -1.42 -6.68 -9.29
C ALA A 67 -1.29 -5.31 -8.61
N PHE A 68 -2.04 -5.07 -7.52
CA PHE A 68 -2.05 -3.81 -6.79
C PHE A 68 -2.00 -4.00 -5.27
N ILE A 69 -1.27 -3.14 -4.59
CA ILE A 69 -1.24 -3.04 -3.14
C ILE A 69 -2.06 -1.82 -2.76
N VAL A 70 -3.11 -2.01 -1.96
CA VAL A 70 -3.99 -0.94 -1.48
C VAL A 70 -3.62 -0.62 -0.03
N LEU A 71 -3.12 0.60 0.19
CA LEU A 71 -2.65 1.05 1.49
C LEU A 71 -3.58 2.13 2.04
N ALA A 72 -4.41 1.80 3.03
CA ALA A 72 -5.23 2.80 3.71
C ALA A 72 -4.33 3.74 4.53
N ALA A 73 -4.46 5.05 4.27
CA ALA A 73 -3.65 6.10 4.86
C ALA A 73 -4.49 6.89 5.87
N ASP A 74 -4.64 6.32 7.08
CA ASP A 74 -5.60 6.78 8.08
C ASP A 74 -7.02 6.86 7.46
N VAL A 75 -7.77 7.92 7.75
CA VAL A 75 -9.07 8.26 7.15
C VAL A 75 -8.93 9.20 5.95
N LYS A 76 -7.70 9.46 5.46
CA LYS A 76 -7.44 10.46 4.41
C LYS A 76 -7.69 9.94 2.99
N GLY A 77 -7.54 8.64 2.79
CA GLY A 77 -7.62 8.01 1.47
C GLY A 77 -6.83 6.70 1.41
N ILE A 78 -6.52 6.28 0.19
CA ILE A 78 -5.74 5.08 -0.09
C ILE A 78 -4.57 5.39 -1.03
N PHE A 79 -3.46 4.65 -0.90
CA PHE A 79 -2.51 4.49 -2.00
C PHE A 79 -2.84 3.22 -2.78
N LEU A 80 -2.93 3.34 -4.10
CA LEU A 80 -3.08 2.22 -5.02
C LEU A 80 -1.76 2.00 -5.75
N ILE A 81 -0.87 1.18 -5.16
CA ILE A 81 0.49 0.95 -5.66
C ILE A 81 0.51 -0.27 -6.58
N PRO A 82 0.85 -0.14 -7.87
CA PRO A 82 1.08 -1.30 -8.73
C PRO A 82 2.22 -2.17 -8.19
N SER A 83 2.09 -3.49 -8.25
CA SER A 83 3.13 -4.40 -7.76
C SER A 83 4.45 -4.25 -8.52
N SER A 84 4.40 -3.87 -9.79
CA SER A 84 5.58 -3.54 -10.59
C SER A 84 6.38 -2.38 -10.00
N VAL A 85 5.69 -1.35 -9.49
CA VAL A 85 6.30 -0.18 -8.85
C VAL A 85 6.91 -0.57 -7.50
N PHE A 86 6.16 -1.35 -6.71
CA PHE A 86 6.63 -1.91 -5.46
C PHE A 86 7.95 -2.69 -5.64
N PHE A 87 8.01 -3.62 -6.59
CA PHE A 87 9.23 -4.39 -6.87
C PHE A 87 10.34 -3.57 -7.52
N ALA A 88 10.02 -2.60 -8.40
CA ALA A 88 11.02 -1.75 -9.04
C ALA A 88 11.80 -0.91 -8.02
N TYR A 89 11.13 -0.38 -6.99
CA TYR A 89 11.82 0.28 -5.88
C TYR A 89 12.75 -0.70 -5.15
N ARG A 90 12.21 -1.87 -4.80
CA ARG A 90 12.86 -2.90 -3.99
C ARG A 90 14.06 -3.55 -4.71
N ASN A 91 14.10 -3.51 -6.05
CA ASN A 91 15.24 -3.97 -6.85
C ASN A 91 16.37 -2.94 -6.94
N ARG A 92 16.08 -1.66 -6.70
CA ARG A 92 17.06 -0.57 -6.70
C ARG A 92 17.61 -0.27 -5.31
N HIS A 93 16.94 -0.74 -4.25
CA HIS A 93 17.20 -0.32 -2.89
C HIS A 93 17.17 -1.48 -1.88
N PRO A 94 18.08 -1.51 -0.90
CA PRO A 94 17.98 -2.44 0.22
C PRO A 94 16.86 -2.01 1.18
N VAL A 95 15.70 -2.67 1.10
CA VAL A 95 14.55 -2.37 1.98
C VAL A 95 14.71 -3.02 3.35
N GLY A 96 14.30 -2.31 4.41
CA GLY A 96 14.35 -2.80 5.78
C GLY A 96 13.51 -4.06 5.99
N ALA A 97 14.08 -5.08 6.64
CA ALA A 97 13.36 -6.29 6.99
C ALA A 97 12.57 -6.12 8.29
N VAL A 98 11.35 -6.66 8.30
CA VAL A 98 10.42 -6.73 9.44
C VAL A 98 10.16 -8.21 9.77
N LYS A 99 9.68 -8.49 10.98
CA LYS A 99 9.40 -9.85 11.46
C LYS A 99 8.53 -10.64 10.47
N GLY A 100 8.97 -11.88 10.19
CA GLY A 100 8.23 -12.83 9.36
C GLY A 100 8.45 -12.69 7.85
N GLY A 101 9.62 -12.18 7.42
CA GLY A 101 9.95 -12.03 6.00
C GLY A 101 9.30 -10.82 5.33
N ARG A 102 8.67 -9.95 6.11
CA ARG A 102 8.03 -8.73 5.64
C ARG A 102 9.04 -7.61 5.47
N GLU A 103 8.67 -6.59 4.74
CA GLU A 103 9.46 -5.38 4.58
C GLU A 103 8.74 -4.16 5.13
N ASP A 104 9.55 -3.16 5.50
CA ASP A 104 9.08 -1.82 5.83
C ASP A 104 8.56 -1.15 4.54
N PHE A 105 7.47 -0.42 4.70
CA PHE A 105 6.96 0.50 3.69
C PHE A 105 6.52 1.75 4.44
N THR A 106 7.41 2.74 4.50
CA THR A 106 7.12 4.02 5.16
C THR A 106 6.75 5.09 4.14
N ILE A 107 5.68 5.84 4.42
CA ILE A 107 5.25 7.00 3.64
C ILE A 107 5.29 8.25 4.51
N LEU A 108 5.81 9.33 3.93
CA LEU A 108 5.90 10.66 4.52
C LEU A 108 5.08 11.66 3.73
N THR A 109 4.48 12.61 4.44
CA THR A 109 3.87 13.78 3.82
C THR A 109 4.87 14.93 3.79
N GLU A 110 5.21 15.41 2.60
CA GLU A 110 6.09 16.57 2.38
C GLU A 110 5.32 17.62 1.56
N GLY A 111 4.62 18.52 2.25
CA GLY A 111 3.70 19.46 1.61
C GLY A 111 2.55 18.74 0.92
N ASN A 112 2.44 18.89 -0.40
CA ASN A 112 1.43 18.22 -1.23
C ASN A 112 1.93 16.88 -1.82
N ARG A 113 3.11 16.42 -1.40
CA ARG A 113 3.73 15.20 -1.91
C ARG A 113 3.70 14.08 -0.88
N TYR A 114 3.58 12.86 -1.37
CA TYR A 114 3.70 11.64 -0.59
C TYR A 114 4.96 10.89 -1.01
N ILE A 115 5.89 10.74 -0.07
CA ILE A 115 7.22 10.21 -0.31
C ILE A 115 7.34 8.84 0.35
N ARG A 116 7.61 7.80 -0.44
CA ARG A 116 8.10 6.53 0.08
C ARG A 116 9.55 6.73 0.50
N ARG A 117 9.84 6.53 1.78
CA ARG A 117 11.19 6.67 2.34
C ARG A 117 11.59 5.41 3.08
N GLU A 118 12.74 4.86 2.73
CA GLU A 118 13.40 3.78 3.47
C GLU A 118 14.73 4.29 4.03
N ALA A 119 15.17 3.72 5.16
CA ALA A 119 16.45 4.09 5.73
C ALA A 119 17.59 3.81 4.74
N LYS A 120 18.45 4.82 4.49
CA LYS A 120 19.63 4.72 3.60
C LYS A 120 19.29 4.46 2.12
N CYS A 121 18.07 4.75 1.68
CA CYS A 121 17.64 4.60 0.29
C CYS A 121 17.22 5.95 -0.29
N ASN A 122 17.13 6.02 -1.63
CA ASN A 122 16.56 7.22 -2.25
C ASN A 122 15.05 7.27 -2.00
N ASP A 123 14.57 8.48 -1.80
CA ASP A 123 13.16 8.78 -1.70
C ASP A 123 12.47 8.55 -3.06
N GLU A 124 11.25 8.01 -3.01
CA GLU A 124 10.40 7.87 -4.20
C GLU A 124 9.09 8.61 -4.01
N ASP A 125 8.79 9.52 -4.94
CA ASP A 125 7.51 10.20 -4.97
C ASP A 125 6.42 9.26 -5.48
N ILE A 126 5.47 8.96 -4.60
CA ILE A 126 4.32 8.10 -4.87
C ILE A 126 3.00 8.88 -4.89
N THR A 127 3.06 10.21 -4.99
CA THR A 127 1.88 11.09 -4.92
C THR A 127 0.81 10.72 -5.95
N ARG A 128 1.22 10.38 -7.17
CA ARG A 128 0.32 9.99 -8.26
C ARG A 128 -0.52 8.74 -7.97
N TYR A 129 -0.16 7.96 -6.95
CA TYR A 129 -0.88 6.75 -6.55
C TYR A 129 -1.86 6.99 -5.40
N PHE A 130 -1.93 8.21 -4.88
CA PHE A 130 -2.86 8.54 -3.80
C PHE A 130 -4.25 8.89 -4.34
N ILE A 131 -5.27 8.28 -3.75
CA ILE A 131 -6.68 8.57 -4.00
C ILE A 131 -7.28 9.07 -2.70
N SER A 132 -7.68 10.34 -2.68
CA SER A 132 -8.29 10.98 -1.51
C SER A 132 -9.75 10.57 -1.34
N ILE A 133 -10.25 10.61 -0.10
CA ILE A 133 -11.64 10.28 0.22
C ILE A 133 -12.68 11.29 -0.32
N ILE A 134 -12.28 12.56 -0.56
CA ILE A 134 -13.12 13.74 -0.88
C ILE A 134 -14.54 13.67 -0.31
#